data_AF-A0A838V2S8-F1
#
_entry.id   AF-A0A838V2S8-F1
#
_cell.length_a   1.000
_cell.length_b   1.000
_cell.length_c   1.000
_cell.angle_alpha   90.00
_cell.angle_beta   90.00
_cell.angle_gamma   90.00
#
_symmetry.space_group_name_H-M   'P 1'
#
loop_
_entity.id
_entity.type
_entity.pdbx_description
1 polymer ?
#
loop_
_entity_poly.entity_id
_entity_poly.type
_entity_poly.pdbx_seq_one_letter_code
_entity_poly.pdbx_strand_id
1 'polypeptide(L)'
;MSVASQSLMDNITYEDLYRRWEGGNWSAYDIDFTEDRKGWDGLSEIQRRSAMWIYSMFFYGEDRVADTLAPYITAAPSEEQAYFLATQQVDEVRHSIFFHRFFKEVIGVGGDSLQQTLASTLPQLNWGYRGIFDRLDVMAEELRKDRSLPKYAQAITLYHLIVEGSLAQPGQHFIEDFFSSEETMPGFSSGMANVSRDEQRHIGFGVKVLSELLGEGKPGWEENRAAVGELLRETLPYGPAVFSPPNLDRAYTECYGFSLEDIFAFGLKLIRQRWRTIGFPTEEMPPGVFPFDPEMSEDVVAEHQVKLMMAGILGPPDGPPPDSSPELMGLYFDVISRVANPKAANGSPLVYQWRFSDADPWHLTIDNGSTRAEPGEVANPNLVIESTWADWVASGKPDANQLKMVLQRRIRPKGSIRELARMRKVFG
;
A
#
# COMPACT_ATOMS: atom_id res chain seq x y z
N MET A 1 12.84 2.68 -21.06
CA MET A 1 13.84 2.23 -20.06
C MET A 1 15.24 2.67 -20.50
N SER A 2 16.13 3.02 -19.56
CA SER A 2 17.54 3.23 -19.88
C SER A 2 18.19 1.88 -20.20
N VAL A 3 19.13 1.85 -21.16
CA VAL A 3 19.92 0.65 -21.48
C VAL A 3 20.61 0.07 -20.22
N ALA A 4 20.94 0.93 -19.25
CA ALA A 4 21.56 0.53 -17.99
C ALA A 4 20.60 -0.20 -17.01
N SER A 5 19.32 0.20 -16.94
CA SER A 5 18.36 -0.48 -16.05
C SER A 5 17.95 -1.85 -16.59
N GLN A 6 17.88 -1.97 -17.92
CA GLN A 6 17.58 -3.23 -18.60
C GLN A 6 18.73 -4.24 -18.45
N SER A 7 19.98 -3.77 -18.58
CA SER A 7 21.21 -4.55 -18.34
C SER A 7 21.34 -5.08 -16.89
N LEU A 8 20.85 -4.33 -15.89
CA LEU A 8 20.88 -4.77 -14.48
C LEU A 8 19.90 -5.92 -14.19
N MET A 9 18.71 -5.91 -14.80
CA MET A 9 17.73 -6.98 -14.64
C MET A 9 18.07 -8.26 -15.40
N ASP A 10 18.67 -8.11 -16.59
CA ASP A 10 19.13 -9.26 -17.39
C ASP A 10 20.21 -10.08 -16.65
N ASN A 11 20.86 -9.48 -15.64
CA ASN A 11 21.87 -10.14 -14.80
C ASN A 11 21.32 -10.81 -13.54
N ILE A 12 20.06 -10.56 -13.14
CA ILE A 12 19.44 -11.23 -11.98
C ILE A 12 18.69 -12.47 -12.47
N THR A 13 19.13 -13.64 -12.05
CA THR A 13 18.46 -14.93 -12.30
C THR A 13 17.87 -15.49 -11.01
N TYR A 14 16.87 -16.36 -11.11
CA TYR A 14 16.32 -17.05 -9.94
C TYR A 14 17.39 -17.92 -9.24
N GLU A 15 18.32 -18.50 -10.01
CA GLU A 15 19.48 -19.23 -9.49
C GLU A 15 20.45 -18.32 -8.72
N ASP A 16 20.73 -17.11 -9.23
CA ASP A 16 21.55 -16.13 -8.52
C ASP A 16 20.90 -15.73 -7.19
N LEU A 17 19.59 -15.45 -7.18
CA LEU A 17 18.85 -15.14 -5.96
C LEU A 17 18.93 -16.29 -4.94
N TYR A 18 18.77 -17.54 -5.38
CA TYR A 18 18.93 -18.72 -4.53
C TYR A 18 20.36 -18.85 -3.98
N ARG A 19 21.40 -18.65 -4.81
CA ARG A 19 22.80 -18.70 -4.37
C ARG A 19 23.13 -17.63 -3.34
N ARG A 20 22.56 -16.43 -3.50
CA ARG A 20 22.71 -15.34 -2.52
C ARG A 20 22.03 -15.68 -1.19
N TRP A 21 20.87 -16.34 -1.23
CA TRP A 21 20.21 -16.86 -0.03
C TRP A 21 21.10 -17.87 0.70
N GLU A 22 21.62 -18.90 0.00
CA GLU A 22 22.51 -19.92 0.59
C GLU A 22 23.72 -19.29 1.32
N GLY A 23 24.38 -18.33 0.67
CA GLY A 23 25.54 -17.64 1.22
C GLY A 23 25.24 -16.54 2.25
N GLY A 24 23.96 -16.17 2.41
CA GLY A 24 23.50 -15.06 3.26
C GLY A 24 22.84 -15.47 4.57
N ASN A 25 22.80 -16.77 4.88
CA ASN A 25 22.11 -17.31 6.05
C ASN A 25 22.61 -16.71 7.38
N TRP A 26 21.67 -16.48 8.30
CA TRP A 26 21.91 -16.00 9.66
C TRP A 26 20.98 -16.69 10.66
N SER A 27 21.34 -16.67 11.93
CA SER A 27 20.55 -17.27 13.01
C SER A 27 19.86 -16.17 13.82
N ALA A 28 18.53 -16.23 13.87
CA ALA A 28 17.76 -15.35 14.73
C ALA A 28 18.08 -15.54 16.21
N TYR A 29 18.68 -16.66 16.62
CA TYR A 29 19.11 -16.93 18.00
C TYR A 29 20.54 -16.46 18.31
N ASP A 30 21.34 -16.16 17.29
CA ASP A 30 22.70 -15.64 17.46
C ASP A 30 22.71 -14.13 17.70
N ILE A 31 21.58 -13.45 17.50
CA ILE A 31 21.40 -12.04 17.82
C ILE A 31 21.38 -11.86 19.34
N ASP A 32 22.31 -11.05 19.83
CA ASP A 32 22.43 -10.67 21.23
C ASP A 32 21.61 -9.41 21.53
N PHE A 33 20.57 -9.53 22.36
CA PHE A 33 19.72 -8.43 22.82
C PHE A 33 20.08 -7.93 24.23
N THR A 34 21.19 -8.37 24.81
CA THR A 34 21.55 -8.08 26.21
C THR A 34 21.62 -6.57 26.49
N GLU A 35 22.09 -5.78 25.53
CA GLU A 35 22.21 -4.32 25.68
C GLU A 35 20.94 -3.57 25.24
N ASP A 36 20.12 -4.15 24.37
CA ASP A 36 18.93 -3.52 23.78
C ASP A 36 17.86 -3.17 24.81
N ARG A 37 17.75 -3.94 25.91
CA ARG A 37 16.85 -3.62 27.02
C ARG A 37 17.14 -2.22 27.59
N LYS A 38 18.42 -1.86 27.72
CA LYS A 38 18.83 -0.54 28.23
C LYS A 38 18.45 0.55 27.22
N GLY A 39 18.64 0.30 25.93
CA GLY A 39 18.21 1.19 24.86
C GLY A 39 16.71 1.46 24.92
N TRP A 40 15.91 0.40 25.09
CA TRP A 40 14.45 0.51 25.20
C TRP A 40 14.00 1.30 26.43
N ASP A 41 14.62 1.05 27.59
CA ASP A 41 14.31 1.78 28.81
C ASP A 41 14.72 3.26 28.72
N GLY A 42 15.75 3.57 27.91
CA GLY A 42 16.21 4.92 27.62
C GLY A 42 15.28 5.75 26.72
N LEU A 43 14.34 5.12 26.00
CA LEU A 43 13.40 5.84 25.14
C LEU A 43 12.43 6.71 25.94
N SER A 44 11.98 7.81 25.32
CA SER A 44 10.86 8.58 25.83
C SER A 44 9.54 7.79 25.73
N GLU A 45 8.50 8.25 26.43
CA GLU A 45 7.18 7.61 26.36
C GLU A 45 6.60 7.60 24.94
N ILE A 46 6.72 8.71 24.21
CA ILE A 46 6.24 8.78 22.81
C ILE A 46 7.02 7.83 21.91
N GLN A 47 8.34 7.75 22.05
CA GLN A 47 9.16 6.80 21.28
C GLN A 47 8.76 5.36 21.59
N ARG A 48 8.59 4.96 22.86
CA ARG A 48 8.12 3.60 23.17
C ARG A 48 6.75 3.28 22.56
N ARG A 49 5.80 4.22 22.62
CA ARG A 49 4.47 4.04 21.99
C ARG A 49 4.58 3.90 20.47
N SER A 50 5.41 4.72 19.84
CA SER A 50 5.62 4.67 18.39
C SER A 50 6.34 3.41 17.94
N ALA A 51 7.41 3.02 18.64
CA ALA A 51 8.09 1.75 18.40
C ALA A 51 7.14 0.55 18.56
N MET A 52 6.30 0.54 19.60
CA MET A 52 5.29 -0.51 19.78
C MET A 52 4.31 -0.57 18.60
N TRP A 53 3.84 0.57 18.10
CA TRP A 53 2.95 0.63 16.94
C TRP A 53 3.62 0.03 15.69
N ILE A 54 4.83 0.49 15.35
CA ILE A 54 5.48 0.14 14.09
C ILE A 54 6.02 -1.29 14.13
N TYR A 55 6.69 -1.70 15.20
CA TYR A 55 7.19 -3.06 15.33
C TYR A 55 6.08 -4.10 15.46
N SER A 56 4.89 -3.71 15.91
CA SER A 56 3.71 -4.58 15.86
C SER A 56 3.24 -4.84 14.44
N MET A 57 3.29 -3.81 13.57
CA MET A 57 3.01 -3.96 12.15
C MET A 57 4.07 -4.82 11.45
N PHE A 58 5.35 -4.68 11.78
CA PHE A 58 6.37 -5.60 11.26
C PHE A 58 6.13 -7.01 11.73
N PHE A 59 6.10 -7.25 13.04
CA PHE A 59 5.99 -8.60 13.58
C PHE A 59 4.75 -9.35 13.08
N TYR A 60 3.58 -8.69 13.08
CA TYR A 60 2.38 -9.28 12.51
C TYR A 60 2.55 -9.54 11.00
N GLY A 61 3.17 -8.61 10.28
CA GLY A 61 3.43 -8.71 8.86
C GLY A 61 4.25 -9.93 8.50
N GLU A 62 5.43 -10.08 9.13
CA GLU A 62 6.35 -11.21 8.93
C GLU A 62 5.63 -12.57 9.09
N ASP A 63 4.78 -12.68 10.12
CA ASP A 63 4.03 -13.92 10.39
C ASP A 63 2.96 -14.18 9.34
N ARG A 64 2.24 -13.14 8.90
CA ARG A 64 1.25 -13.28 7.83
C ARG A 64 1.87 -13.60 6.48
N VAL A 65 2.98 -12.98 6.13
CA VAL A 65 3.65 -13.24 4.86
C VAL A 65 4.22 -14.67 4.85
N ALA A 66 4.78 -15.15 5.97
CA ALA A 66 5.17 -16.56 6.15
C ALA A 66 3.99 -17.55 5.99
N ASP A 67 2.85 -17.26 6.64
CA ASP A 67 1.65 -18.10 6.61
C ASP A 67 1.03 -18.19 5.21
N THR A 68 1.08 -17.09 4.43
CA THR A 68 0.38 -16.95 3.15
C THR A 68 1.23 -17.31 1.93
N LEU A 69 2.54 -17.51 2.08
CA LEU A 69 3.45 -17.76 0.96
C LEU A 69 3.33 -19.15 0.33
N ALA A 70 2.87 -20.18 1.07
CA ALA A 70 2.84 -21.55 0.54
C ALA A 70 2.04 -21.72 -0.79
N PRO A 71 0.85 -21.13 -0.95
CA PRO A 71 0.15 -21.10 -2.25
C PRO A 71 0.96 -20.47 -3.39
N TYR A 72 1.78 -19.46 -3.11
CA TYR A 72 2.62 -18.81 -4.12
C TYR A 72 3.66 -19.79 -4.66
N ILE A 73 4.32 -20.54 -3.77
CA ILE A 73 5.27 -21.61 -4.14
C ILE A 73 4.58 -22.61 -5.07
N THR A 74 3.38 -23.06 -4.72
CA THR A 74 2.66 -24.06 -5.52
C THR A 74 2.08 -23.52 -6.84
N ALA A 75 1.90 -22.22 -6.95
CA ALA A 75 1.38 -21.54 -8.14
C ALA A 75 2.49 -21.08 -9.09
N ALA A 76 3.75 -21.09 -8.64
CA ALA A 76 4.89 -20.67 -9.43
C ALA A 76 4.99 -21.46 -10.75
N PRO A 77 5.16 -20.78 -11.90
CA PRO A 77 5.16 -21.40 -13.22
C PRO A 77 6.43 -22.17 -13.56
N SER A 78 7.51 -22.02 -12.78
CA SER A 78 8.75 -22.77 -12.95
C SER A 78 9.33 -23.22 -11.62
N GLU A 79 10.13 -24.29 -11.67
CA GLU A 79 10.81 -24.86 -10.53
C GLU A 79 11.78 -23.87 -9.90
N GLU A 80 12.51 -23.06 -10.67
CA GLU A 80 13.43 -22.07 -10.12
C GLU A 80 12.70 -20.99 -9.31
N GLN A 81 11.50 -20.58 -9.76
CA GLN A 81 10.67 -19.66 -8.99
C GLN A 81 10.16 -20.30 -7.71
N ALA A 82 9.65 -21.53 -7.80
CA ALA A 82 9.15 -22.27 -6.64
C ALA A 82 10.25 -22.51 -5.60
N TYR A 83 11.46 -22.87 -6.03
CA TYR A 83 12.60 -23.12 -5.15
C TYR A 83 13.08 -21.84 -4.47
N PHE A 84 13.15 -20.71 -5.18
CA PHE A 84 13.44 -19.44 -4.54
C PHE A 84 12.36 -19.05 -3.51
N LEU A 85 11.07 -19.13 -3.86
CA LEU A 85 9.98 -18.82 -2.93
C LEU A 85 10.00 -19.72 -1.68
N ALA A 86 10.44 -20.97 -1.79
CA ALA A 86 10.63 -21.84 -0.64
C ALA A 86 11.72 -21.33 0.32
N THR A 87 12.79 -20.73 -0.22
CA THR A 87 13.82 -20.07 0.60
C THR A 87 13.29 -18.82 1.30
N GLN A 88 12.49 -18.02 0.59
CA GLN A 88 11.82 -16.85 1.17
C GLN A 88 10.92 -17.26 2.33
N GLN A 89 10.17 -18.37 2.22
CA GLN A 89 9.35 -18.83 3.35
C GLN A 89 10.17 -19.11 4.63
N VAL A 90 11.41 -19.57 4.48
CA VAL A 90 12.32 -19.75 5.62
C VAL A 90 12.76 -18.41 6.20
N ASP A 91 13.05 -17.42 5.35
CA ASP A 91 13.39 -16.06 5.77
C ASP A 91 12.24 -15.41 6.54
N GLU A 92 11.00 -15.46 6.05
CA GLU A 92 9.84 -14.85 6.74
C GLU A 92 9.56 -15.47 8.12
N VAL A 93 9.67 -16.80 8.21
CA VAL A 93 9.54 -17.50 9.50
C VAL A 93 10.68 -17.07 10.44
N ARG A 94 11.90 -16.91 9.93
CA ARG A 94 13.04 -16.41 10.71
C ARG A 94 12.80 -14.97 11.17
N HIS A 95 12.24 -14.11 10.34
CA HIS A 95 11.89 -12.73 10.70
C HIS A 95 10.87 -12.71 11.85
N SER A 96 9.83 -13.55 11.77
CA SER A 96 8.83 -13.67 12.85
C SER A 96 9.46 -14.13 14.16
N ILE A 97 10.40 -15.08 14.12
CA ILE A 97 11.14 -15.53 15.31
C ILE A 97 12.00 -14.39 15.86
N PHE A 98 12.69 -13.63 15.00
CA PHE A 98 13.48 -12.47 15.41
C PHE A 98 12.63 -11.43 16.14
N PHE A 99 11.50 -11.02 15.56
CA PHE A 99 10.60 -10.06 16.21
C PHE A 99 9.97 -10.63 17.49
N HIS A 100 9.60 -11.91 17.52
CA HIS A 100 9.13 -12.54 18.75
C HIS A 100 10.15 -12.43 19.89
N ARG A 101 11.42 -12.73 19.61
CA ARG A 101 12.51 -12.56 20.57
C ARG A 101 12.64 -11.11 21.01
N PHE A 102 12.62 -10.16 20.09
CA PHE A 102 12.71 -8.73 20.42
C PHE A 102 11.55 -8.28 21.33
N PHE A 103 10.30 -8.66 21.01
CA PHE A 103 9.14 -8.32 21.83
C PHE A 103 9.24 -8.90 23.25
N LYS A 104 9.73 -10.14 23.37
CA LYS A 104 9.85 -10.83 24.64
C LYS A 104 11.03 -10.36 25.48
N GLU A 105 12.21 -10.28 24.89
CA GLU A 105 13.49 -10.03 25.57
C GLU A 105 13.74 -8.53 25.79
N VAL A 106 13.28 -7.68 24.85
CA VAL A 106 13.54 -6.23 24.88
C VAL A 106 12.29 -5.43 25.22
N ILE A 107 11.15 -5.64 24.55
CA ILE A 107 9.96 -4.82 24.84
C ILE A 107 9.33 -5.26 26.18
N GLY A 108 9.36 -6.56 26.48
CA GLY A 108 8.72 -7.15 27.66
C GLY A 108 7.21 -7.31 27.51
N VAL A 109 6.74 -7.47 26.27
CA VAL A 109 5.31 -7.65 25.92
C VAL A 109 5.11 -8.98 25.21
N GLY A 110 3.97 -9.63 25.45
CA GLY A 110 3.64 -10.94 24.89
C GLY A 110 3.52 -12.01 25.96
N GLY A 111 3.73 -13.27 25.57
CA GLY A 111 3.70 -14.41 26.48
C GLY A 111 4.81 -15.41 26.21
N ASP A 112 4.69 -16.60 26.79
CA ASP A 112 5.69 -17.65 26.66
C ASP A 112 5.72 -18.27 25.26
N SER A 113 4.64 -18.12 24.50
CA SER A 113 4.48 -18.65 23.14
C SER A 113 4.44 -17.55 22.08
N LEU A 114 4.84 -17.91 20.86
CA LEU A 114 4.76 -17.04 19.67
C LEU A 114 3.33 -16.48 19.48
N GLN A 115 2.32 -17.34 19.63
CA GLN A 115 0.90 -16.97 19.50
C GLN A 115 0.50 -15.86 20.48
N GLN A 116 0.95 -15.92 21.74
CA GLN A 116 0.64 -14.90 22.73
C GLN A 116 1.32 -13.57 22.40
N THR A 117 2.55 -13.60 21.90
CA THR A 117 3.24 -12.37 21.45
C THR A 117 2.55 -11.79 20.21
N LEU A 118 2.15 -12.60 19.22
CA LEU A 118 1.38 -12.13 18.06
C LEU A 118 0.04 -11.50 18.49
N ALA A 119 -0.66 -12.10 19.45
CA ALA A 119 -1.91 -11.52 19.95
C ALA A 119 -1.72 -10.10 20.54
N SER A 120 -0.51 -9.77 21.03
CA SER A 120 -0.20 -8.46 21.58
C SER A 120 -0.03 -7.35 20.53
N THR A 121 0.19 -7.70 19.27
CA THR A 121 0.34 -6.73 18.16
C THR A 121 -1.03 -6.25 17.65
N LEU A 122 -2.07 -7.07 17.76
CA LEU A 122 -3.39 -6.82 17.18
C LEU A 122 -4.02 -5.46 17.51
N PRO A 123 -3.89 -4.91 18.74
CA PRO A 123 -4.43 -3.59 19.08
C PRO A 123 -3.73 -2.43 18.35
N GLN A 124 -2.53 -2.65 17.81
CA GLN A 124 -1.75 -1.63 17.09
C GLN A 124 -2.10 -1.55 15.60
N LEU A 125 -2.77 -2.56 15.05
CA LEU A 125 -3.02 -2.66 13.61
C LEU A 125 -4.21 -1.78 13.20
N ASN A 126 -3.95 -0.80 12.35
CA ASN A 126 -4.96 0.13 11.83
C ASN A 126 -5.74 -0.46 10.64
N TRP A 127 -6.77 0.27 10.22
CA TRP A 127 -7.65 -0.12 9.11
C TRP A 127 -6.93 -0.30 7.77
N GLY A 128 -5.98 0.59 7.44
CA GLY A 128 -5.23 0.51 6.18
C GLY A 128 -4.38 -0.76 6.12
N TYR A 129 -3.66 -1.02 7.20
CA TYR A 129 -2.83 -2.21 7.35
C TYR A 129 -3.68 -3.49 7.26
N ARG A 130 -4.78 -3.56 8.01
CA ARG A 130 -5.71 -4.71 7.97
C ARG A 130 -6.29 -4.93 6.58
N GLY A 131 -6.71 -3.88 5.88
CA GLY A 131 -7.27 -4.01 4.53
C GLY A 131 -6.32 -4.68 3.53
N ILE A 132 -5.02 -4.39 3.62
CA ILE A 132 -4.00 -5.00 2.74
C ILE A 132 -3.73 -6.45 3.13
N PHE A 133 -3.54 -6.73 4.42
CA PHE A 133 -3.23 -8.08 4.89
C PHE A 133 -4.42 -9.03 4.82
N ASP A 134 -5.64 -8.57 5.05
CA ASP A 134 -6.87 -9.35 4.82
C ASP A 134 -6.97 -9.71 3.32
N ARG A 135 -6.57 -8.80 2.41
CA ARG A 135 -6.52 -9.10 0.98
C ARG A 135 -5.44 -10.11 0.61
N LEU A 136 -4.30 -10.10 1.32
CA LEU A 136 -3.23 -11.09 1.17
C LEU A 136 -3.73 -12.50 1.54
N ASP A 137 -4.46 -12.64 2.65
CA ASP A 137 -5.09 -13.90 3.06
C ASP A 137 -6.05 -14.43 1.98
N VAL A 138 -6.89 -13.54 1.43
CA VAL A 138 -7.81 -13.90 0.33
C VAL A 138 -7.03 -14.32 -0.93
N MET A 139 -5.92 -13.64 -1.25
CA MET A 139 -5.10 -13.98 -2.42
C MET A 139 -4.51 -15.37 -2.32
N ALA A 140 -4.05 -15.77 -1.13
CA ALA A 140 -3.55 -17.12 -0.87
C ALA A 140 -4.62 -18.18 -1.17
N GLU A 141 -5.87 -17.97 -0.76
CA GLU A 141 -6.99 -18.87 -1.07
C GLU A 141 -7.39 -18.88 -2.56
N GLU A 142 -7.28 -17.74 -3.24
CA GLU A 142 -7.50 -17.63 -4.69
C GLU A 142 -6.45 -18.43 -5.46
N LEU A 143 -5.16 -18.29 -5.12
CA LEU A 143 -4.06 -19.01 -5.77
C LEU A 143 -4.14 -20.53 -5.60
N ARG A 144 -4.72 -21.02 -4.49
CA ARG A 144 -4.98 -22.46 -4.35
C ARG A 144 -5.95 -22.99 -5.41
N LYS A 145 -6.83 -22.13 -5.93
CA LYS A 145 -7.90 -22.49 -6.89
C LYS A 145 -7.55 -22.12 -8.33
N ASP A 146 -6.88 -20.98 -8.52
CA ASP A 146 -6.52 -20.42 -9.83
C ASP A 146 -5.03 -20.11 -9.87
N ARG A 147 -4.30 -20.89 -10.68
CA ARG A 147 -2.86 -20.75 -10.90
C ARG A 147 -2.56 -20.17 -12.28
N SER A 148 -3.50 -19.44 -12.87
CA SER A 148 -3.28 -18.73 -14.13
C SER A 148 -2.22 -17.64 -13.97
N LEU A 149 -1.51 -17.31 -15.05
CA LEU A 149 -0.50 -16.25 -15.03
C LEU A 149 -1.06 -14.88 -14.61
N PRO A 150 -2.28 -14.46 -15.02
CA PRO A 150 -2.86 -13.21 -14.53
C PRO A 150 -3.08 -13.20 -13.01
N LYS A 151 -3.58 -14.32 -12.44
CA LYS A 151 -3.76 -14.44 -10.98
C LYS A 151 -2.42 -14.48 -10.25
N TYR A 152 -1.42 -15.16 -10.81
CA TYR A 152 -0.06 -15.16 -10.27
C TYR A 152 0.58 -13.76 -10.34
N ALA A 153 0.39 -13.00 -11.42
CA ALA A 153 0.85 -11.62 -11.53
C ALA A 153 0.21 -10.69 -10.48
N GLN A 154 -1.10 -10.85 -10.22
CA GLN A 154 -1.77 -10.18 -9.09
C GLN A 154 -1.10 -10.56 -7.77
N ALA A 155 -0.94 -11.85 -7.50
CA ALA A 155 -0.37 -12.32 -6.25
C ALA A 155 1.04 -11.76 -6.01
N ILE A 156 1.93 -11.86 -7.01
CA ILE A 156 3.30 -11.33 -6.94
C ILE A 156 3.30 -9.82 -6.74
N THR A 157 2.38 -9.09 -7.38
CA THR A 157 2.22 -7.64 -7.17
C THR A 157 1.81 -7.32 -5.72
N LEU A 158 0.81 -8.03 -5.18
CA LEU A 158 0.34 -7.80 -3.82
C LEU A 158 1.44 -8.03 -2.79
N TYR A 159 2.11 -9.17 -2.87
CA TYR A 159 3.11 -9.56 -1.88
C TYR A 159 4.39 -8.72 -2.03
N HIS A 160 5.06 -8.82 -3.17
CA HIS A 160 6.43 -8.32 -3.29
C HIS A 160 6.50 -6.82 -3.59
N LEU A 161 5.48 -6.26 -4.23
CA LEU A 161 5.48 -4.83 -4.63
C LEU A 161 4.70 -3.98 -3.63
N ILE A 162 3.53 -4.43 -3.18
CA ILE A 162 2.73 -3.68 -2.21
C ILE A 162 3.24 -3.95 -0.79
N VAL A 163 3.18 -5.19 -0.29
CA VAL A 163 3.54 -5.50 1.10
C VAL A 163 5.03 -5.23 1.38
N GLU A 164 5.95 -5.91 0.69
CA GLU A 164 7.39 -5.74 0.95
C GLU A 164 7.93 -4.43 0.36
N GLY A 165 7.68 -4.22 -0.94
CA GLY A 165 8.26 -3.10 -1.65
C GLY A 165 7.77 -1.74 -1.15
N SER A 166 6.47 -1.58 -0.90
CA SER A 166 5.88 -0.25 -0.66
C SER A 166 5.59 0.04 0.81
N LEU A 167 5.37 -0.99 1.64
CA LEU A 167 5.04 -0.80 3.06
C LEU A 167 6.21 -1.15 3.98
N ALA A 168 6.86 -2.31 3.81
CA ALA A 168 7.93 -2.72 4.71
C ALA A 168 9.14 -1.78 4.62
N GLN A 169 9.63 -1.49 3.40
CA GLN A 169 10.89 -0.77 3.23
C GLN A 169 10.89 0.68 3.75
N PRO A 170 9.85 1.52 3.57
CA PRO A 170 9.81 2.85 4.19
C PRO A 170 9.77 2.79 5.72
N GLY A 171 9.00 1.87 6.30
CA GLY A 171 8.93 1.70 7.75
C GLY A 171 10.25 1.26 8.37
N GLN A 172 11.01 0.42 7.66
CA GLN A 172 12.35 -0.02 8.04
C GLN A 172 13.34 1.15 8.04
N HIS A 173 13.43 1.86 6.91
CA HIS A 173 14.46 2.88 6.69
C HIS A 173 14.52 3.94 7.80
N PHE A 174 13.39 4.56 8.14
CA PHE A 174 13.39 5.70 9.05
C PHE A 174 13.64 5.34 10.52
N ILE A 175 13.28 4.13 10.93
CA ILE A 175 13.41 3.70 12.32
C ILE A 175 14.78 3.04 12.55
N GLU A 176 15.24 2.23 11.59
CA GLU A 176 16.60 1.68 11.61
C GLU A 176 17.63 2.81 11.64
N ASP A 177 17.44 3.85 10.83
CA ASP A 177 18.35 5.01 10.80
C ASP A 177 18.48 5.65 12.19
N PHE A 178 17.38 5.82 12.92
CA PHE A 178 17.40 6.38 14.29
C PHE A 178 18.14 5.47 15.28
N PHE A 179 17.79 4.18 15.35
CA PHE A 179 18.41 3.27 16.33
C PHE A 179 19.87 2.97 15.99
N SER A 180 20.23 2.97 14.71
CA SER A 180 21.61 2.85 14.27
C SER A 180 22.42 4.10 14.56
N SER A 181 21.87 5.31 14.40
CA SER A 181 22.61 6.55 14.65
C SER A 181 22.86 6.81 16.12
N GLU A 182 21.93 6.40 16.98
CA GLU A 182 22.04 6.58 18.44
C GLU A 182 22.80 5.44 19.13
N GLU A 183 23.13 4.36 18.43
CA GLU A 183 23.81 3.16 18.96
C GLU A 183 23.12 2.56 20.21
N THR A 184 21.80 2.67 20.31
CA THR A 184 21.04 2.31 21.54
C THR A 184 20.52 0.88 21.57
N MET A 185 20.26 0.26 20.41
CA MET A 185 19.71 -1.10 20.30
C MET A 185 20.52 -1.94 19.29
N PRO A 186 21.78 -2.31 19.62
CA PRO A 186 22.69 -2.93 18.67
C PRO A 186 22.22 -4.31 18.16
N GLY A 187 21.57 -5.12 19.01
CA GLY A 187 21.03 -6.41 18.61
C GLY A 187 19.90 -6.26 17.59
N PHE A 188 18.96 -5.35 17.86
CA PHE A 188 17.85 -5.05 16.96
C PHE A 188 18.35 -4.48 15.64
N SER A 189 19.25 -3.49 15.65
CA SER A 189 19.85 -2.93 14.43
C SER A 189 20.57 -4.00 13.60
N SER A 190 21.31 -4.91 14.23
CA SER A 190 21.93 -6.03 13.52
C SER A 190 20.91 -7.00 12.92
N GLY A 191 19.81 -7.27 13.62
CA GLY A 191 18.75 -8.14 13.13
C GLY A 191 17.99 -7.55 11.96
N MET A 192 17.60 -6.27 12.08
CA MET A 192 16.98 -5.51 11.00
C MET A 192 17.88 -5.41 9.78
N ALA A 193 19.19 -5.22 9.96
CA ALA A 193 20.14 -5.26 8.85
C ALA A 193 20.22 -6.64 8.16
N ASN A 194 19.89 -7.73 8.85
CA ASN A 194 19.76 -9.04 8.22
C ASN A 194 18.44 -9.15 7.45
N VAL A 195 17.31 -8.78 8.08
CA VAL A 195 15.97 -8.71 7.45
C VAL A 195 16.02 -7.89 6.17
N SER A 196 16.59 -6.68 6.21
CA SER A 196 16.73 -5.79 5.05
C SER A 196 17.53 -6.42 3.89
N ARG A 197 18.54 -7.27 4.17
CA ARG A 197 19.26 -8.01 3.11
C ARG A 197 18.42 -9.14 2.51
N ASP A 198 17.50 -9.70 3.29
CA ASP A 198 16.58 -10.74 2.87
C ASP A 198 15.47 -10.13 1.98
N GLU A 199 14.87 -9.03 2.43
CA GLU A 199 13.89 -8.22 1.69
C GLU A 199 14.40 -7.75 0.33
N GLN A 200 15.69 -7.37 0.22
CA GLN A 200 16.28 -7.00 -1.07
C GLN A 200 16.19 -8.15 -2.10
N ARG A 201 16.29 -9.40 -1.66
CA ARG A 201 16.16 -10.57 -2.54
C ARG A 201 14.70 -10.83 -2.87
N HIS A 202 13.79 -10.71 -1.91
CA HIS A 202 12.35 -10.93 -2.11
C HIS A 202 11.78 -9.91 -3.11
N ILE A 203 12.06 -8.63 -2.89
CA ILE A 203 11.69 -7.55 -3.82
C ILE A 203 12.33 -7.76 -5.19
N GLY A 204 13.60 -8.18 -5.22
CA GLY A 204 14.31 -8.50 -6.46
C GLY A 204 13.64 -9.62 -7.26
N PHE A 205 13.17 -10.67 -6.58
CA PHE A 205 12.37 -11.74 -7.17
C PHE A 205 11.06 -11.21 -7.76
N GLY A 206 10.27 -10.48 -6.98
CA GLY A 206 9.00 -9.94 -7.45
C GLY A 206 9.14 -9.03 -8.66
N VAL A 207 10.13 -8.13 -8.62
CA VAL A 207 10.46 -7.23 -9.73
C VAL A 207 10.87 -7.99 -11.00
N LYS A 208 11.64 -9.09 -10.86
CA LYS A 208 12.01 -9.96 -11.99
C LYS A 208 10.81 -10.69 -12.58
N VAL A 209 9.98 -11.33 -11.74
CA VAL A 209 8.78 -12.04 -12.21
C VAL A 209 7.85 -11.08 -12.95
N LEU A 210 7.60 -9.90 -12.38
CA LEU A 210 6.70 -8.93 -13.01
C LEU A 210 7.28 -8.36 -14.30
N SER A 211 8.59 -8.18 -14.44
CA SER A 211 9.17 -7.73 -15.73
C SER A 211 9.01 -8.78 -16.83
N GLU A 212 9.05 -10.07 -16.48
CA GLU A 212 8.80 -11.19 -17.39
C GLU A 212 7.31 -11.33 -17.77
N LEU A 213 6.39 -10.99 -16.87
CA LEU A 213 4.94 -11.10 -17.07
C LEU A 213 4.27 -9.85 -17.67
N LEU A 214 4.78 -8.66 -17.37
CA LEU A 214 4.14 -7.37 -17.69
C LEU A 214 4.87 -6.58 -18.78
N GLY A 215 6.08 -7.00 -19.16
CA GLY A 215 6.84 -6.36 -20.23
C GLY A 215 6.07 -6.41 -21.56
N GLU A 216 6.04 -5.29 -22.28
CA GLU A 216 5.35 -5.21 -23.57
C GLU A 216 5.90 -6.26 -24.55
N GLY A 217 5.00 -6.97 -25.24
CA GLY A 217 5.34 -8.03 -26.18
C GLY A 217 5.62 -9.41 -25.54
N LYS A 218 5.61 -9.53 -24.21
CA LYS A 218 5.69 -10.84 -23.54
C LYS A 218 4.36 -11.60 -23.68
N PRO A 219 4.33 -12.94 -23.77
CA PRO A 219 3.06 -13.68 -23.87
C PRO A 219 2.09 -13.34 -22.73
N GLY A 220 0.85 -12.95 -23.06
CA GLY A 220 -0.20 -12.63 -22.08
C GLY A 220 -0.04 -11.28 -21.36
N TRP A 221 0.90 -10.42 -21.77
CA TRP A 221 1.21 -9.18 -21.04
C TRP A 221 0.01 -8.24 -20.84
N GLU A 222 -0.90 -8.11 -21.83
CA GLU A 222 -2.09 -7.27 -21.72
C GLU A 222 -3.07 -7.79 -20.65
N GLU A 223 -3.29 -9.10 -20.62
CA GLU A 223 -4.15 -9.79 -19.65
C GLU A 223 -3.56 -9.66 -18.23
N ASN A 224 -2.24 -9.84 -18.10
CA ASN A 224 -1.54 -9.69 -16.84
C ASN A 224 -1.58 -8.24 -16.33
N ARG A 225 -1.36 -7.23 -17.20
CA ARG A 225 -1.46 -5.81 -16.83
C ARG A 225 -2.89 -5.43 -16.42
N ALA A 226 -3.90 -5.96 -17.11
CA ALA A 226 -5.29 -5.75 -16.75
C ALA A 226 -5.60 -6.30 -15.35
N ALA A 227 -5.20 -7.54 -15.07
CA ALA A 227 -5.38 -8.17 -13.76
C ALA A 227 -4.65 -7.42 -12.65
N VAL A 228 -3.40 -6.99 -12.89
CA VAL A 228 -2.64 -6.15 -11.95
C VAL A 228 -3.34 -4.82 -11.69
N GLY A 229 -3.87 -4.17 -12.73
CA GLY A 229 -4.64 -2.93 -12.58
C GLY A 229 -5.90 -3.10 -11.73
N GLU A 230 -6.61 -4.23 -11.85
CA GLU A 230 -7.75 -4.56 -11.00
C GLU A 230 -7.36 -4.66 -9.53
N LEU A 231 -6.29 -5.42 -9.22
CA LEU A 231 -5.78 -5.57 -7.86
C LEU A 231 -5.33 -4.22 -7.27
N LEU A 232 -4.62 -3.40 -8.05
CA LEU A 232 -4.12 -2.11 -7.56
C LEU A 232 -5.27 -1.16 -7.21
N ARG A 233 -6.37 -1.14 -7.98
CA ARG A 233 -7.57 -0.34 -7.61
C ARG A 233 -8.21 -0.82 -6.32
N GLU A 234 -8.17 -2.12 -6.04
CA GLU A 234 -8.70 -2.69 -4.80
C GLU A 234 -7.83 -2.31 -3.59
N THR A 235 -6.51 -2.32 -3.75
CA THR A 235 -5.56 -2.29 -2.63
C THR A 235 -4.95 -0.92 -2.34
N LEU A 236 -4.64 -0.13 -3.38
CA LEU A 236 -4.02 1.18 -3.22
C LEU A 236 -4.80 2.17 -2.34
N PRO A 237 -6.14 2.17 -2.28
CA PRO A 237 -6.85 3.09 -1.39
C PRO A 237 -6.57 2.85 0.11
N TYR A 238 -6.13 1.65 0.50
CA TYR A 238 -5.69 1.37 1.86
C TYR A 238 -4.27 1.87 2.15
N GLY A 239 -3.43 1.97 1.12
CA GLY A 239 -1.99 2.27 1.23
C GLY A 239 -1.67 3.49 2.07
N PRO A 240 -2.21 4.68 1.77
CA PRO A 240 -2.00 5.88 2.59
C PRO A 240 -2.38 5.67 4.06
N ALA A 241 -3.40 4.86 4.35
CA ALA A 241 -3.87 4.66 5.72
C ALA A 241 -2.97 3.73 6.56
N VAL A 242 -2.03 2.99 5.93
CA VAL A 242 -1.12 2.07 6.63
C VAL A 242 -0.25 2.83 7.63
N PHE A 243 0.29 3.98 7.23
CA PHE A 243 1.14 4.82 8.07
C PHE A 243 0.37 5.94 8.77
N SER A 244 -0.96 5.85 8.86
CA SER A 244 -1.75 6.75 9.71
C SER A 244 -1.38 6.53 11.17
N PRO A 245 -0.77 7.51 11.85
CA PRO A 245 -0.36 7.33 13.23
C PRO A 245 -1.59 7.27 14.15
N PRO A 246 -1.49 6.60 15.31
CA PRO A 246 -2.56 6.56 16.29
C PRO A 246 -3.07 7.96 16.64
N ASN A 247 -4.40 8.14 16.57
CA ASN A 247 -5.09 9.44 16.78
C ASN A 247 -4.62 10.56 15.84
N LEU A 248 -4.00 10.24 14.70
CA LEU A 248 -3.37 11.21 13.80
C LEU A 248 -2.31 12.08 14.51
N ASP A 249 -1.67 11.55 15.56
CA ASP A 249 -0.64 12.26 16.32
C ASP A 249 0.71 12.18 15.60
N ARG A 250 1.13 13.30 15.00
CA ARG A 250 2.41 13.42 14.27
C ARG A 250 3.63 13.16 15.15
N ALA A 251 3.51 13.28 16.47
CA ALA A 251 4.60 12.99 17.38
C ALA A 251 5.11 11.55 17.27
N TYR A 252 4.29 10.62 16.74
CA TYR A 252 4.71 9.23 16.51
C TYR A 252 5.87 9.13 15.50
N THR A 253 5.96 10.01 14.51
CA THR A 253 7.08 10.02 13.55
C THR A 253 8.11 11.08 13.93
N GLU A 254 7.65 12.27 14.33
CA GLU A 254 8.52 13.42 14.60
C GLU A 254 9.47 13.19 15.80
N CYS A 255 9.11 12.28 16.72
CA CYS A 255 9.98 11.91 17.86
C CYS A 255 11.29 11.20 17.46
N TYR A 256 11.42 10.81 16.20
CA TYR A 256 12.63 10.21 15.61
C TYR A 256 13.30 11.14 14.58
N GLY A 257 12.79 12.36 14.38
CA GLY A 257 13.39 13.35 13.49
C GLY A 257 12.93 13.30 12.03
N PHE A 258 11.86 12.55 11.72
CA PHE A 258 11.25 12.52 10.38
C PHE A 258 9.73 12.79 10.42
N SER A 259 9.21 13.29 9.31
CA SER A 259 7.78 13.60 9.12
C SER A 259 7.02 12.47 8.43
N LEU A 260 5.69 12.55 8.42
CA LEU A 260 4.86 11.65 7.60
C LEU A 260 5.14 11.86 6.11
N GLU A 261 5.38 13.10 5.69
CA GLU A 261 5.71 13.43 4.31
C GLU A 261 6.99 12.72 3.85
N ASP A 262 8.01 12.64 4.70
CA ASP A 262 9.27 11.95 4.37
C ASP A 262 9.03 10.46 4.07
N ILE A 263 8.20 9.78 4.89
CA ILE A 263 7.83 8.37 4.69
C ILE A 263 7.10 8.19 3.35
N PHE A 264 6.15 9.06 3.06
CA PHE A 264 5.29 8.98 1.88
C PHE A 264 6.07 9.28 0.60
N ALA A 265 6.91 10.32 0.61
CA ALA A 265 7.74 10.69 -0.51
C ALA A 265 8.75 9.57 -0.83
N PHE A 266 9.38 9.00 0.21
CA PHE A 266 10.30 7.88 0.04
C PHE A 266 9.59 6.63 -0.52
N GLY A 267 8.42 6.27 0.03
CA GLY A 267 7.62 5.15 -0.48
C GLY A 267 7.23 5.34 -1.94
N LEU A 268 6.76 6.54 -2.32
CA LEU A 268 6.39 6.84 -3.70
C LEU A 268 7.58 6.81 -4.66
N LYS A 269 8.76 7.27 -4.23
CA LYS A 269 10.00 7.16 -5.00
C LYS A 269 10.31 5.70 -5.32
N LEU A 270 10.22 4.80 -4.34
CA LEU A 270 10.45 3.37 -4.53
C LEU A 270 9.40 2.75 -5.47
N ILE A 271 8.12 3.10 -5.31
CA ILE A 271 7.04 2.66 -6.21
C ILE A 271 7.36 3.04 -7.66
N ARG A 272 7.65 4.32 -7.93
CA ARG A 272 7.94 4.82 -9.28
C ARG A 272 9.18 4.14 -9.87
N GLN A 273 10.24 3.98 -9.08
CA GLN A 273 11.46 3.32 -9.53
C GLN A 273 11.20 1.86 -9.92
N ARG A 274 10.51 1.08 -9.08
CA ARG A 274 10.27 -0.34 -9.34
C ARG A 274 9.35 -0.57 -10.53
N TRP A 275 8.24 0.16 -10.64
CA TRP A 275 7.32 0.03 -11.78
C TRP A 275 7.98 0.42 -13.12
N ARG A 276 8.84 1.44 -13.12
CA ARG A 276 9.69 1.75 -14.29
C ARG A 276 10.65 0.62 -14.63
N THR A 277 11.24 0.00 -13.61
CA THR A 277 12.18 -1.12 -13.79
C THR A 277 11.45 -2.35 -14.34
N ILE A 278 10.24 -2.64 -13.86
CA ILE A 278 9.35 -3.71 -14.36
C ILE A 278 8.97 -3.49 -15.84
N GLY A 279 9.02 -2.26 -16.35
CA GLY A 279 8.59 -1.93 -17.71
C GLY A 279 7.08 -1.68 -17.82
N PHE A 280 6.41 -1.41 -16.70
CA PHE A 280 5.03 -0.93 -16.64
C PHE A 280 4.95 0.28 -15.70
N PRO A 281 5.47 1.44 -16.13
CA PRO A 281 5.62 2.60 -15.27
C PRO A 281 4.25 3.20 -14.87
N THR A 282 4.22 3.91 -13.75
CA THR A 282 2.98 4.43 -13.15
C THR A 282 2.18 5.35 -14.08
N GLU A 283 2.87 6.10 -14.94
CA GLU A 283 2.30 7.02 -15.93
C GLU A 283 1.56 6.32 -17.08
N GLU A 284 1.80 5.02 -17.31
CA GLU A 284 1.10 4.21 -18.32
C GLU A 284 -0.11 3.45 -17.74
N MET A 285 -0.30 3.50 -16.42
CA MET A 285 -1.34 2.74 -15.76
C MET A 285 -2.73 3.32 -16.02
N PRO A 286 -3.79 2.50 -16.00
CA PRO A 286 -5.13 2.98 -16.29
C PRO A 286 -5.66 3.90 -15.18
N PRO A 287 -6.68 4.74 -15.48
CA PRO A 287 -7.31 5.61 -14.48
C PRO A 287 -7.71 4.87 -13.20
N GLY A 288 -7.55 5.55 -12.08
CA GLY A 288 -7.79 5.02 -10.73
C GLY A 288 -6.64 4.21 -10.14
N VAL A 289 -5.63 3.85 -10.93
CA VAL A 289 -4.38 3.25 -10.43
C VAL A 289 -3.36 4.37 -10.30
N PHE A 290 -2.83 4.58 -9.09
CA PHE A 290 -1.92 5.70 -8.77
C PHE A 290 -2.45 7.07 -9.29
N PRO A 291 -3.62 7.55 -8.80
CA PRO A 291 -4.32 8.70 -9.34
C PRO A 291 -3.69 10.05 -8.92
N PHE A 292 -2.40 10.22 -9.17
CA PHE A 292 -1.66 11.46 -8.99
C PHE A 292 -1.10 11.93 -10.33
N ASP A 293 -0.72 13.20 -10.41
CA ASP A 293 -0.05 13.74 -11.59
C ASP A 293 1.33 13.07 -11.77
N PRO A 294 1.61 12.45 -12.93
CA PRO A 294 2.88 11.76 -13.16
C PRO A 294 4.10 12.70 -13.16
N GLU A 295 3.91 13.99 -13.46
CA GLU A 295 4.98 14.99 -13.48
C GLU A 295 5.22 15.65 -12.12
N MET A 296 4.31 15.44 -11.16
CA MET A 296 4.42 15.98 -9.81
C MET A 296 5.51 15.24 -9.03
N SER A 297 6.35 16.00 -8.31
CA SER A 297 7.40 15.41 -7.48
C SER A 297 6.82 14.57 -6.35
N GLU A 298 7.62 13.61 -5.88
CA GLU A 298 7.24 12.72 -4.79
C GLU A 298 6.86 13.50 -3.52
N ASP A 299 7.60 14.58 -3.21
CA ASP A 299 7.37 15.43 -2.03
C ASP A 299 6.00 16.12 -2.06
N VAL A 300 5.58 16.62 -3.22
CA VAL A 300 4.28 17.31 -3.35
C VAL A 300 3.13 16.32 -3.29
N VAL A 301 3.27 15.14 -3.91
CA VAL A 301 2.26 14.09 -3.80
C VAL A 301 2.14 13.62 -2.34
N ALA A 302 3.26 13.46 -1.64
CA ALA A 302 3.30 13.10 -0.23
C ALA A 302 2.61 14.16 0.64
N GLU A 303 2.91 15.45 0.45
CA GLU A 303 2.26 16.55 1.15
C GLU A 303 0.73 16.49 0.96
N HIS A 304 0.26 16.31 -0.27
CA HIS A 304 -1.18 16.21 -0.55
C HIS A 304 -1.82 15.00 0.14
N GLN A 305 -1.17 13.84 0.11
CA GLN A 305 -1.68 12.63 0.76
C GLN A 305 -1.74 12.78 2.27
N VAL A 306 -0.71 13.36 2.89
CA VAL A 306 -0.69 13.61 4.34
C VAL A 306 -1.75 14.63 4.72
N LYS A 307 -1.91 15.73 3.96
CA LYS A 307 -3.00 16.70 4.18
C LYS A 307 -4.37 16.04 4.16
N LEU A 308 -4.66 15.23 3.13
CA LEU A 308 -5.93 14.54 3.01
C LEU A 308 -6.15 13.51 4.13
N MET A 309 -5.10 12.84 4.59
CA MET A 309 -5.18 11.92 5.74
C MET A 309 -5.49 12.66 7.03
N MET A 310 -4.72 13.70 7.35
CA MET A 310 -4.87 14.50 8.56
C MET A 310 -6.24 15.19 8.61
N ALA A 311 -6.82 15.47 7.44
CA ALA A 311 -8.15 16.01 7.27
C ALA A 311 -9.30 14.99 7.39
N GLY A 312 -9.03 13.70 7.63
CA GLY A 312 -10.06 12.64 7.68
C GLY A 312 -10.62 12.23 6.31
N ILE A 313 -10.05 12.72 5.21
CA ILE A 313 -10.50 12.40 3.84
C ILE A 313 -9.92 11.06 3.39
N LEU A 314 -8.62 10.84 3.60
CA LEU A 314 -7.98 9.53 3.49
C LEU A 314 -7.93 8.86 4.87
N GLY A 315 -7.98 7.53 4.91
CA GLY A 315 -8.06 6.78 6.17
C GLY A 315 -9.41 6.06 6.36
N PRO A 316 -9.66 5.52 7.56
CA PRO A 316 -10.82 4.68 7.82
C PRO A 316 -12.15 5.44 7.77
N PRO A 317 -13.28 4.73 7.55
CA PRO A 317 -14.62 5.33 7.52
C PRO A 317 -15.09 5.90 8.88
N ASP A 318 -14.53 5.42 9.99
CA ASP A 318 -14.80 5.88 11.36
C ASP A 318 -13.74 6.84 11.91
N GLY A 319 -12.90 7.40 11.02
CA GLY A 319 -11.97 8.47 11.33
C GLY A 319 -12.65 9.80 11.72
N PRO A 320 -11.87 10.87 11.96
CA PRO A 320 -12.43 12.19 12.25
C PRO A 320 -13.33 12.68 11.09
N PRO A 321 -14.33 13.53 11.36
CA PRO A 321 -15.17 14.11 10.31
C PRO A 321 -14.28 14.78 9.25
N PRO A 322 -14.52 14.49 7.95
CA PRO A 322 -13.65 15.02 6.92
C PRO A 322 -13.79 16.53 6.81
N ASP A 323 -12.67 17.24 6.81
CA ASP A 323 -12.63 18.69 6.63
C ASP A 323 -13.13 19.04 5.22
N SER A 324 -13.98 20.07 5.15
CA SER A 324 -14.65 20.53 3.92
C SER A 324 -14.16 21.89 3.45
N SER A 325 -12.97 22.32 3.86
CA SER A 325 -12.36 23.56 3.40
C SER A 325 -12.07 23.51 1.88
N PRO A 326 -12.14 24.66 1.18
CA PRO A 326 -11.95 24.69 -0.27
C PRO A 326 -10.64 24.08 -0.76
N GLU A 327 -9.54 24.22 -0.02
CA GLU A 327 -8.24 23.62 -0.35
C GLU A 327 -8.33 22.08 -0.36
N LEU A 328 -8.86 21.49 0.72
CA LEU A 328 -8.89 20.04 0.89
C LEU A 328 -9.92 19.36 -0.03
N MET A 329 -11.07 20.01 -0.24
CA MET A 329 -12.01 19.56 -1.26
C MET A 329 -11.36 19.64 -2.65
N GLY A 330 -10.58 20.67 -2.95
CA GLY A 330 -9.83 20.79 -4.20
C GLY A 330 -8.85 19.66 -4.43
N LEU A 331 -8.05 19.31 -3.42
CA LEU A 331 -7.13 18.17 -3.48
C LEU A 331 -7.88 16.85 -3.71
N TYR A 332 -9.00 16.63 -3.00
CA TYR A 332 -9.81 15.44 -3.20
C TYR A 332 -10.40 15.37 -4.61
N PHE A 333 -10.93 16.47 -5.13
CA PHE A 333 -11.54 16.49 -6.46
C PHE A 333 -10.51 16.43 -7.60
N ASP A 334 -9.25 16.84 -7.39
CA ASP A 334 -8.14 16.52 -8.31
C ASP A 334 -7.96 15.00 -8.41
N VAL A 335 -7.91 14.28 -7.28
CA VAL A 335 -7.85 12.82 -7.27
C VAL A 335 -9.06 12.21 -7.98
N ILE A 336 -10.28 12.67 -7.70
CA ILE A 336 -11.50 12.18 -8.38
C ILE A 336 -11.43 12.38 -9.89
N SER A 337 -10.87 13.50 -10.36
CA SER A 337 -10.68 13.76 -11.79
C SER A 337 -9.74 12.75 -12.46
N ARG A 338 -8.75 12.24 -11.73
CA ARG A 338 -7.76 11.25 -12.20
C ARG A 338 -8.24 9.81 -12.07
N VAL A 339 -9.16 9.55 -11.14
CA VAL A 339 -9.86 8.27 -11.06
C VAL A 339 -10.85 8.12 -12.23
N ALA A 340 -11.47 9.21 -12.67
CA ALA A 340 -12.45 9.19 -13.73
C ALA A 340 -11.85 8.71 -15.07
N ASN A 341 -12.42 7.63 -15.63
CA ASN A 341 -12.07 7.12 -16.95
C ASN A 341 -12.76 7.93 -18.06
N PRO A 342 -12.02 8.76 -18.82
CA PRO A 342 -12.63 9.62 -19.84
C PRO A 342 -13.18 8.82 -21.03
N LYS A 343 -12.70 7.59 -21.27
CA LYS A 343 -13.21 6.75 -22.37
C LYS A 343 -14.68 6.37 -22.16
N ALA A 344 -15.16 6.32 -20.91
CA ALA A 344 -16.55 6.02 -20.58
C ALA A 344 -17.56 7.10 -21.03
N ALA A 345 -17.08 8.30 -21.40
CA ALA A 345 -17.88 9.36 -21.99
C ALA A 345 -18.40 9.02 -23.41
N ASN A 346 -17.77 8.08 -24.11
CA ASN A 346 -18.15 7.63 -25.46
C ASN A 346 -18.37 8.80 -26.45
N GLY A 347 -17.51 9.83 -26.39
CA GLY A 347 -17.55 10.97 -27.32
C GLY A 347 -18.67 11.98 -27.09
N SER A 348 -19.37 11.92 -25.95
CA SER A 348 -20.31 12.97 -25.52
C SER A 348 -19.82 13.61 -24.23
N PRO A 349 -19.85 14.95 -24.11
CA PRO A 349 -19.53 15.61 -22.84
C PRO A 349 -20.41 15.06 -21.72
N LEU A 350 -19.78 14.70 -20.60
CA LEU A 350 -20.46 14.35 -19.36
C LEU A 350 -20.14 15.38 -18.29
N VAL A 351 -21.15 15.76 -17.53
CA VAL A 351 -20.96 16.56 -16.33
C VAL A 351 -21.66 15.87 -15.15
N TYR A 352 -20.87 15.49 -14.17
CA TYR A 352 -21.36 15.00 -12.88
C TYR A 352 -21.22 16.09 -11.85
N GLN A 353 -22.28 16.38 -11.12
CA GLN A 353 -22.31 17.44 -10.12
C GLN A 353 -22.60 16.87 -8.74
N TRP A 354 -21.87 17.32 -7.74
CA TRP A 354 -22.10 17.06 -6.34
C TRP A 354 -22.73 18.27 -5.67
N ARG A 355 -23.82 18.02 -4.93
CA ARG A 355 -24.45 18.98 -4.04
C ARG A 355 -24.36 18.45 -2.63
N PHE A 356 -23.54 19.11 -1.82
CA PHE A 356 -23.43 18.78 -0.42
C PHE A 356 -24.37 19.66 0.40
N SER A 357 -25.03 19.08 1.42
CA SER A 357 -25.86 19.85 2.34
C SER A 357 -25.05 20.68 3.35
N ASP A 358 -23.76 20.38 3.48
CA ASP A 358 -22.84 20.84 4.51
C ASP A 358 -21.47 21.28 3.96
N ALA A 359 -21.30 21.36 2.64
CA ALA A 359 -20.07 21.80 1.98
C ALA A 359 -20.35 22.45 0.62
N ASP A 360 -19.34 23.10 0.03
CA ASP A 360 -19.47 23.76 -1.27
C ASP A 360 -19.73 22.74 -2.39
N PRO A 361 -20.60 23.03 -3.37
CA PRO A 361 -20.85 22.14 -4.49
C PRO A 361 -19.62 22.04 -5.41
N TRP A 362 -19.50 20.92 -6.11
CA TRP A 362 -18.45 20.65 -7.09
C TRP A 362 -19.02 19.99 -8.32
N HIS A 363 -18.32 20.09 -9.44
CA HIS A 363 -18.65 19.32 -10.63
C HIS A 363 -17.39 18.79 -11.33
N LEU A 364 -17.56 17.67 -12.02
CA LEU A 364 -16.57 17.01 -12.86
C LEU A 364 -17.08 17.05 -14.29
N THR A 365 -16.32 17.68 -15.17
CA THR A 365 -16.54 17.66 -16.62
C THR A 365 -15.61 16.63 -17.25
N ILE A 366 -16.18 15.76 -18.08
CA ILE A 366 -15.45 14.78 -18.89
C ILE A 366 -15.77 15.08 -20.34
N ASP A 367 -14.79 15.56 -21.08
CA ASP A 367 -14.97 15.92 -22.48
C ASP A 367 -13.68 15.70 -23.27
N ASN A 368 -13.80 15.20 -24.50
CA ASN A 368 -12.70 14.99 -25.44
C ASN A 368 -11.47 14.27 -24.87
N GLY A 369 -11.68 13.26 -24.02
CA GLY A 369 -10.58 12.50 -23.41
C GLY A 369 -9.95 13.16 -22.17
N SER A 370 -10.42 14.34 -21.78
CA SER A 370 -9.97 15.09 -20.60
C SER A 370 -10.98 15.05 -19.47
N THR A 371 -10.50 15.18 -18.25
CA THR A 371 -11.29 15.29 -17.02
C THR A 371 -10.89 16.56 -16.28
N ARG A 372 -11.87 17.30 -15.76
CA ARG A 372 -11.64 18.54 -15.00
C ARG A 372 -12.66 18.67 -13.90
N ALA A 373 -12.21 18.81 -12.65
CA ALA A 373 -13.07 19.07 -11.51
C ALA A 373 -12.96 20.55 -11.06
N GLU A 374 -14.09 21.16 -10.76
CA GLU A 374 -14.18 22.57 -10.39
C GLU A 374 -15.23 22.82 -9.30
N PRO A 375 -15.02 23.82 -8.42
CA PRO A 375 -16.03 24.23 -7.47
C PRO A 375 -17.21 24.91 -8.18
N GLY A 376 -18.39 24.83 -7.57
CA GLY A 376 -19.63 25.42 -8.06
C GLY A 376 -20.55 24.46 -8.80
N GLU A 377 -21.71 24.98 -9.20
CA GLU A 377 -22.72 24.26 -9.96
C GLU A 377 -22.71 24.64 -11.45
N VAL A 378 -23.15 23.69 -12.28
CA VAL A 378 -23.46 23.92 -13.70
C VAL A 378 -24.97 23.88 -13.92
N ALA A 379 -25.45 24.57 -14.95
CA ALA A 379 -26.88 24.67 -15.23
C ALA A 379 -27.52 23.34 -15.67
N ASN A 380 -26.79 22.51 -16.42
CA ASN A 380 -27.33 21.29 -17.06
C ASN A 380 -26.41 20.07 -16.86
N PRO A 381 -26.25 19.56 -15.62
CA PRO A 381 -25.46 18.35 -15.38
C PRO A 381 -26.19 17.10 -15.89
N ASN A 382 -25.43 16.10 -16.34
CA ASN A 382 -25.96 14.79 -16.72
C ASN A 382 -26.45 13.99 -15.50
N LEU A 383 -25.78 14.18 -14.36
CA LEU A 383 -26.10 13.55 -13.09
C LEU A 383 -25.81 14.52 -11.93
N VAL A 384 -26.73 14.61 -10.98
CA VAL A 384 -26.52 15.33 -9.71
C VAL A 384 -26.48 14.33 -8.57
N ILE A 385 -25.48 14.40 -7.71
CA ILE A 385 -25.33 13.55 -6.53
C ILE A 385 -25.55 14.43 -5.31
N GLU A 386 -26.66 14.21 -4.60
CA GLU A 386 -26.95 14.92 -3.35
C GLU A 386 -26.52 14.06 -2.15
N SER A 387 -25.75 14.63 -1.24
CA SER A 387 -25.18 13.93 -0.08
C SER A 387 -24.76 14.93 1.01
N THR A 388 -24.29 14.44 2.16
CA THR A 388 -23.32 15.21 2.97
C THR A 388 -21.91 15.02 2.41
N TRP A 389 -20.97 15.91 2.74
CA TRP A 389 -19.55 15.74 2.41
C TRP A 389 -18.99 14.46 3.04
N ALA A 390 -19.29 14.23 4.32
CA ALA A 390 -18.86 13.05 5.05
C ALA A 390 -19.38 11.75 4.43
N ASP A 391 -20.66 11.69 4.05
CA ASP A 391 -21.22 10.52 3.36
C ASP A 391 -20.57 10.28 2.00
N TRP A 392 -20.20 11.34 1.28
CA TRP A 392 -19.55 11.17 -0.02
C TRP A 392 -18.12 10.63 0.12
N VAL A 393 -17.31 11.21 1.01
CA VAL A 393 -15.97 10.71 1.33
C VAL A 393 -16.03 9.26 1.82
N ALA A 394 -16.96 8.94 2.72
CA ALA A 394 -17.15 7.58 3.22
C ALA A 394 -17.57 6.59 2.11
N SER A 395 -18.24 7.06 1.06
CA SER A 395 -18.66 6.20 -0.06
C SER A 395 -17.52 5.78 -1.00
N GLY A 396 -16.40 6.50 -0.96
CA GLY A 396 -15.21 6.21 -1.76
C GLY A 396 -14.24 5.22 -1.08
N LYS A 397 -14.52 4.79 0.16
CA LYS A 397 -13.68 3.80 0.86
C LYS A 397 -13.91 2.40 0.26
N PRO A 398 -12.89 1.51 0.19
CA PRO A 398 -13.03 0.21 -0.47
C PRO A 398 -14.08 -0.72 0.17
N ASP A 399 -14.28 -0.61 1.48
CA ASP A 399 -15.24 -1.38 2.27
C ASP A 399 -16.64 -0.73 2.31
N ALA A 400 -16.83 0.40 1.60
CA ALA A 400 -18.10 1.12 1.59
C ALA A 400 -19.18 0.35 0.82
N ASN A 401 -20.34 0.16 1.47
CA ASN A 401 -21.53 -0.37 0.79
C ASN A 401 -22.35 0.79 0.19
N GLN A 402 -21.96 1.25 -1.00
CA GLN A 402 -22.62 2.35 -1.70
C GLN A 402 -24.12 2.09 -1.94
N LEU A 403 -24.51 0.83 -2.22
CA LEU A 403 -25.92 0.47 -2.41
C LEU A 403 -26.74 0.69 -1.12
N LYS A 404 -26.20 0.28 0.03
CA LYS A 404 -26.81 0.53 1.34
C LYS A 404 -26.96 2.02 1.61
N MET A 405 -25.95 2.84 1.28
CA MET A 405 -26.01 4.29 1.46
C MET A 405 -27.08 4.95 0.58
N VAL A 406 -27.27 4.47 -0.66
CA VAL A 406 -28.35 4.91 -1.54
C VAL A 406 -29.72 4.51 -1.00
N LEU A 407 -29.88 3.26 -0.53
CA LEU A 407 -31.13 2.78 0.08
C LEU A 407 -31.50 3.56 1.35
N GLN A 408 -30.49 3.96 2.14
CA GLN A 408 -30.64 4.82 3.32
C GLN A 408 -30.84 6.30 2.98
N ARG A 409 -30.82 6.67 1.69
CA ARG A 409 -30.91 8.06 1.21
C ARG A 409 -29.81 8.98 1.75
N ARG A 410 -28.65 8.43 2.09
CA ARG A 410 -27.42 9.17 2.43
C ARG A 410 -26.77 9.73 1.17
N ILE A 411 -26.78 8.95 0.09
CA ILE A 411 -26.38 9.38 -1.26
C ILE A 411 -27.60 9.31 -2.17
N ARG A 412 -27.94 10.40 -2.83
CA ARG A 412 -29.14 10.52 -3.68
C ARG A 412 -28.73 10.98 -5.07
N PRO A 413 -28.40 10.04 -5.97
CA PRO A 413 -28.09 10.40 -7.33
C PRO A 413 -29.39 10.67 -8.12
N LYS A 414 -29.44 11.80 -8.82
CA LYS A 414 -30.56 12.30 -9.62
C LYS A 414 -30.11 12.45 -11.07
N GLY A 415 -30.68 11.63 -11.94
CA GLY A 415 -30.41 11.62 -13.38
C GLY A 415 -31.06 10.39 -14.01
N SER A 416 -30.81 10.16 -15.30
CA SER A 416 -31.34 8.97 -15.96
C SER A 416 -30.65 7.70 -15.48
N ILE A 417 -31.34 6.56 -15.53
CA ILE A 417 -30.77 5.23 -15.23
C ILE A 417 -29.54 4.95 -16.10
N ARG A 418 -29.54 5.44 -17.34
CA ARG A 418 -28.42 5.35 -18.26
C ARG A 418 -27.18 6.06 -17.73
N GLU A 419 -27.32 7.27 -17.19
CA GLU A 419 -26.18 8.01 -16.64
C GLU A 419 -25.70 7.41 -15.31
N LEU A 420 -26.58 6.84 -14.49
CA LEU A 420 -26.16 6.07 -13.30
C LEU A 420 -25.31 4.85 -13.68
N ALA A 421 -25.72 4.11 -14.71
CA ALA A 421 -24.95 2.98 -15.21
C ALA A 421 -23.62 3.42 -15.84
N ARG A 422 -23.59 4.60 -16.47
CA ARG A 422 -22.37 5.19 -17.05
C ARG A 422 -21.40 5.67 -15.96
N MET A 423 -21.89 6.26 -14.87
CA MET A 423 -21.06 6.68 -13.75
C MET A 423 -20.23 5.52 -13.18
N ARG A 424 -20.79 4.31 -13.10
CA ARG A 424 -20.05 3.10 -12.69
C ARG A 424 -18.90 2.74 -13.62
N LYS A 425 -19.00 3.07 -14.91
CA LYS A 425 -17.90 2.85 -15.88
C LYS A 425 -16.85 3.96 -15.85
N VAL A 426 -17.23 5.14 -15.34
CA VAL A 426 -16.31 6.26 -15.15
C VAL A 426 -15.41 6.00 -13.94
N PHE A 427 -15.96 5.50 -12.83
CA PHE A 427 -15.23 5.34 -11.57
C PHE A 427 -14.95 3.89 -11.15
N GLY A 428 -15.26 2.91 -12.01
CA GLY A 428 -15.12 1.49 -11.70
C GLY A 428 -14.18 0.75 -12.64
#